data_AF-A0A6C9EFA8-F1
#
_entry.id   AF-A0A6C9EFA8-F1
#
_cell.length_a   1.000
_cell.length_b   1.000
_cell.length_c   1.000
_cell.angle_alpha   90.00
_cell.angle_beta   90.00
_cell.angle_gamma   90.00
#
_symmetry.space_group_name_H-M   'P 1'
#
loop_
_entity.id
_entity.type
_entity.pdbx_description
1 polymer ?
#
loop_
_entity_poly.entity_id
_entity_poly.type
_entity_poly.pdbx_seq_one_letter_code
_entity_poly.pdbx_strand_id
1 'polypeptide(L)'
;MLSRISHNGNMSEAIIRTLRRDDYPALIDLVRRTWYAEFDERTGLLAAEADWENCLARTTNAFVAALDGQPAALTVGRIDAPDHR
;
A
#
# COMPACT_ATOMS: atom_id res chain seq x y z
N MET A 1 -12.71 3.16 9.04
CA MET A 1 -12.21 4.43 9.60
C MET A 1 -11.77 5.29 8.43
N LEU A 2 -12.32 6.50 8.30
CA LEU A 2 -11.89 7.49 7.30
C LEU A 2 -11.12 8.58 8.06
N SER A 3 -9.84 8.74 7.77
CA SER A 3 -9.02 9.81 8.35
C SER A 3 -8.57 10.74 7.23
N ARG A 4 -8.70 12.05 7.44
CA ARG A 4 -8.33 13.10 6.48
C ARG A 4 -7.00 13.72 6.89
N ILE A 5 -6.06 13.81 5.96
CA ILE A 5 -4.77 14.50 6.15
C ILE A 5 -4.68 15.63 5.13
N SER A 6 -4.33 16.83 5.58
CA SER A 6 -4.13 18.03 4.75
C SER A 6 -2.70 18.52 4.90
N HIS A 7 -2.06 18.93 3.81
CA HIS A 7 -0.76 19.61 3.81
C HIS A 7 -0.92 21.09 3.45
N ASN A 8 -0.35 22.01 4.25
CA ASN A 8 -0.43 23.44 3.99
C ASN A 8 0.44 23.82 2.78
N GLY A 9 -0.20 24.19 1.66
CA GLY A 9 0.45 24.75 0.48
C GLY A 9 -0.25 24.44 -0.84
N ASN A 10 -1.00 23.33 -0.90
CA ASN A 10 -1.85 22.96 -2.03
C ASN A 10 -2.96 22.06 -1.47
N MET A 11 -4.24 22.34 -1.74
CA MET A 11 -5.37 21.56 -1.18
C MET A 11 -5.49 20.18 -1.82
N SER A 12 -4.51 19.30 -1.62
CA SER A 12 -4.66 17.89 -1.94
C SER A 12 -5.11 17.15 -0.68
N GLU A 13 -6.30 16.56 -0.76
CA GLU A 13 -6.90 15.84 0.36
C GLU A 13 -6.47 14.37 0.29
N ALA A 14 -5.77 13.91 1.33
CA ALA A 14 -5.50 12.50 1.50
C ALA A 14 -6.57 11.86 2.38
N ILE A 15 -7.23 10.82 1.86
CA ILE A 15 -8.20 10.02 2.58
C ILE A 15 -7.59 8.66 2.89
N ILE A 16 -7.45 8.32 4.17
CA ILE A 16 -7.11 6.97 4.60
C ILE A 16 -8.39 6.13 4.60
N ARG A 17 -8.37 5.01 3.87
CA ARG A 17 -9.48 4.06 3.80
C ARG A 17 -8.98 2.62 3.73
N THR A 18 -9.87 1.67 3.98
CA THR A 18 -9.58 0.24 3.75
C THR A 18 -9.17 0.01 2.30
N LEU A 19 -8.16 -0.85 2.11
CA LEU A 19 -7.70 -1.29 0.81
C LEU A 19 -8.84 -1.92 0.00
N ARG A 20 -8.95 -1.57 -1.28
CA ARG A 20 -9.89 -2.17 -2.24
C ARG A 20 -9.11 -2.92 -3.31
N ARG A 21 -9.72 -3.95 -3.90
CA ARG A 21 -9.11 -4.74 -4.99
C ARG A 21 -8.76 -3.88 -6.20
N ASP A 22 -9.56 -2.86 -6.49
CA ASP A 22 -9.32 -1.93 -7.60
C ASP A 22 -8.03 -1.11 -7.42
N ASP A 23 -7.52 -0.99 -6.19
CA ASP A 23 -6.26 -0.28 -5.92
C ASP A 23 -5.03 -1.13 -6.27
N TYR A 24 -5.19 -2.45 -6.44
CA TYR A 24 -4.07 -3.40 -6.51
C TYR A 24 -3.11 -3.07 -7.66
N PRO A 25 -3.56 -2.83 -8.91
CA PRO A 25 -2.62 -2.56 -10.01
C PRO A 25 -1.77 -1.32 -9.75
N ALA A 26 -2.38 -0.24 -9.25
CA ALA A 26 -1.67 1.01 -8.94
C ALA A 26 -0.68 0.84 -7.78
N LEU A 27 -1.05 0.05 -6.77
CA LEU A 27 -0.20 -0.18 -5.60
C LEU A 27 0.93 -1.19 -5.87
N ILE A 28 0.71 -2.22 -6.70
CA ILE A 28 1.76 -3.12 -7.16
C ILE A 28 2.79 -2.32 -7.97
N ASP A 29 2.34 -1.42 -8.85
CA ASP A 29 3.24 -0.54 -9.59
C ASP A 29 3.98 0.44 -8.66
N LEU A 30 3.31 0.98 -7.62
CA LEU A 30 3.96 1.78 -6.59
C LEU A 30 5.06 0.99 -5.86
N VAL A 31 4.76 -0.23 -5.42
CA VAL A 31 5.72 -1.15 -4.76
C VAL A 31 6.91 -1.40 -5.67
N ARG A 32 6.66 -1.74 -6.95
CA ARG A 32 7.70 -1.95 -7.96
C ARG A 32 8.62 -0.75 -8.10
N ARG A 33 8.05 0.45 -8.26
CA ARG A 33 8.81 1.70 -8.43
C ARG A 33 9.53 2.15 -7.15
N THR A 34 9.09 1.68 -5.99
CA THR A 34 9.66 2.09 -4.69
C THR A 34 10.77 1.15 -4.25
N TRP A 35 10.58 -0.17 -4.38
CA TRP A 35 11.50 -1.18 -3.83
C TRP A 35 12.26 -1.98 -4.88
N TYR A 36 11.79 -1.99 -6.13
CA TYR A 36 12.35 -2.81 -7.20
C TYR A 36 12.71 -2.00 -8.46
N ALA A 37 12.96 -0.70 -8.30
CA ALA A 37 13.24 0.22 -9.41
C ALA A 37 14.57 -0.06 -10.13
N GLU A 38 15.51 -0.76 -9.47
CA GLU A 38 16.83 -1.09 -10.03
C GLU A 38 16.79 -2.29 -11.00
N PHE A 39 15.70 -3.06 -11.00
CA PHE A 39 15.54 -4.22 -11.86
C PHE A 39 14.88 -3.86 -13.19
N ASP A 40 15.05 -4.72 -14.20
CA ASP A 40 14.27 -4.61 -15.43
C ASP A 40 12.76 -4.75 -15.14
N GLU A 41 11.94 -4.24 -16.06
CA GLU A 41 10.48 -4.16 -15.87
C GLU A 41 9.87 -5.51 -15.46
N ARG A 42 10.28 -6.59 -16.11
CA ARG A 42 9.73 -7.93 -15.86
C ARG A 42 10.15 -8.44 -14.50
N THR A 43 11.44 -8.36 -14.17
CA THR A 43 11.95 -8.81 -12.86
C THR A 43 11.36 -7.99 -11.71
N GLY A 44 11.30 -6.67 -11.86
CA GLY A 44 10.73 -5.78 -10.85
C GLY A 44 9.23 -6.02 -10.64
N LEU A 45 8.46 -6.25 -11.71
CA LEU A 45 7.03 -6.55 -11.62
C LEU A 45 6.79 -7.88 -10.89
N LEU A 46 7.52 -8.93 -11.27
CA LEU A 46 7.39 -10.23 -10.60
C LEU A 46 7.73 -10.15 -9.11
N ALA A 47 8.78 -9.40 -8.74
CA ALA A 47 9.15 -9.20 -7.35
C ALA A 47 8.07 -8.42 -6.58
N ALA A 48 7.50 -7.38 -7.18
CA ALA A 48 6.44 -6.58 -6.59
C ALA A 48 5.14 -7.39 -6.38
N GLU A 49 4.74 -8.21 -7.35
CA GLU A 49 3.58 -9.09 -7.24
C GLU A 49 3.78 -10.15 -6.14
N ALA A 50 4.97 -10.75 -6.07
CA ALA A 50 5.29 -11.74 -5.04
C ALA A 50 5.27 -11.14 -3.63
N ASP A 51 5.85 -9.95 -3.46
CA ASP A 51 5.84 -9.25 -2.17
C ASP A 51 4.44 -8.79 -1.78
N TRP A 52 3.66 -8.28 -2.74
CA TRP A 52 2.26 -7.92 -2.56
C TRP A 52 1.41 -9.08 -2.02
N GLU A 53 1.47 -10.24 -2.69
CA GLU A 53 0.73 -11.44 -2.27
C GLU A 53 1.20 -11.94 -0.90
N ASN A 54 2.51 -11.98 -0.65
CA ASN A 54 3.05 -12.46 0.63
C ASN A 54 2.70 -11.52 1.80
N CYS A 55 2.75 -10.20 1.60
CA CYS A 55 2.37 -9.23 2.61
C CYS A 55 0.88 -9.32 2.94
N LEU A 56 0.01 -9.32 1.92
CA LEU A 56 -1.43 -9.38 2.14
C LEU A 56 -1.89 -10.71 2.73
N ALA A 57 -1.26 -11.83 2.38
CA ALA A 57 -1.58 -13.14 2.96
C ALA A 57 -1.37 -13.21 4.49
N ARG A 58 -0.53 -12.33 5.05
CA ARG A 58 -0.17 -12.31 6.47
C ARG A 58 -0.74 -11.12 7.24
N THR A 59 -1.52 -10.27 6.56
CA THR A 59 -1.98 -9.00 7.09
C THR A 59 -3.34 -9.14 7.77
N THR A 60 -3.51 -8.50 8.94
CA THR A 60 -4.80 -8.41 9.63
C THR A 60 -5.57 -7.16 9.20
N ASN A 61 -4.87 -6.08 8.90
CA ASN A 61 -5.46 -4.81 8.45
C ASN A 61 -4.63 -4.18 7.32
N ALA A 62 -5.30 -3.81 6.23
CA ALA A 62 -4.69 -3.11 5.10
C ALA A 62 -5.45 -1.81 4.78
N PHE A 63 -4.71 -0.71 4.69
CA PHE A 63 -5.23 0.63 4.40
C PHE A 63 -4.45 1.28 3.26
N VAL A 64 -5.12 2.22 2.59
CA VAL A 64 -4.57 3.04 1.51
C VAL A 64 -4.78 4.50 1.88
N ALA A 65 -3.75 5.32 1.71
CA ALA A 65 -3.93 6.76 1.62
C ALA A 65 -4.21 7.09 0.15
N ALA A 66 -5.41 7.59 -0.14
CA ALA A 66 -5.80 8.03 -1.47
C ALA A 66 -5.69 9.55 -1.57
N LEU A 67 -4.84 10.04 -2.47
CA LEU A 67 -4.69 11.46 -2.80
C LEU A 67 -5.51 11.75 -4.05
N ASP A 68 -6.49 12.65 -3.95
CA ASP A 68 -7.38 13.00 -5.07
C ASP A 68 -8.01 11.75 -5.75
N GLY A 69 -8.34 10.75 -4.93
CA GLY A 69 -8.93 9.47 -5.36
C GLY A 69 -7.93 8.41 -5.81
N GLN A 70 -6.65 8.75 -6.00
CA GLN A 70 -5.61 7.82 -6.43
C GLN A 70 -4.82 7.24 -5.24
N PRO A 71 -4.57 5.92 -5.21
CA PRO A 71 -3.69 5.33 -4.19
C PRO A 71 -2.30 5.96 -4.21
N ALA A 72 -1.88 6.54 -3.09
CA ALA A 72 -0.59 7.20 -2.92
C ALA A 72 0.31 6.50 -1.90
N ALA A 73 -0.27 5.71 -0.99
CA ALA A 73 0.47 4.90 -0.04
C ALA A 73 -0.32 3.64 0.37
N LEU A 74 0.41 2.59 0.72
CA LEU A 74 -0.10 1.37 1.34
C LEU A 74 0.36 1.30 2.80
N THR A 75 -0.53 0.91 3.70
CA THR A 75 -0.20 0.55 5.08
C THR A 75 -0.73 -0.83 5.37
N VAL A 76 0.17 -1.78 5.65
CA VAL A 76 -0.16 -3.15 6.05
C VAL A 76 0.24 -3.36 7.51
N GLY A 77 -0.64 -3.97 8.28
CA GLY A 77 -0.41 -4.27 9.69
C GLY A 77 -0.85 -5.68 10.05
N ARG A 78 0.04 -6.43 10.68
CA ARG A 78 -0.26 -7.70 11.33
C ARG A 78 -0.46 -7.44 12.82
N ILE A 79 -1.57 -7.93 13.38
CA ILE A 79 -1.84 -7.86 14.81
C ILE A 79 -1.62 -9.26 15.36
N ASP A 80 -0.48 -9.47 16.02
CA ASP A 80 -0.20 -10.70 16.73
C ASP A 80 -0.77 -10.63 18.16
N ALA A 81 -1.24 -11.77 18.65
CA ALA A 81 -1.43 -11.92 20.08
C ALA A 81 -0.06 -11.86 20.78
N PRO A 82 0.01 -11.39 22.03
CA PRO A 82 1.26 -11.44 22.79
C PRO A 82 1.78 -12.89 22.82
N ASP A 83 3.04 -13.10 22.44
CA ASP A 83 3.68 -14.40 22.62
C ASP A 83 3.88 -14.62 24.12
N HIS A 84 3.25 -15.65 24.68
CA HIS A 84 3.34 -16.01 26.10
C HIS A 84 4.40 -17.09 26.35
N ARG A 85 5.33 -17.29 25.40
CA ARG A 85 6.38 -18.31 25.50
C ARG A 85 7.60 -17.86 26.30
#